data_AF-A0A355YMW4-F1
#
_entry.id   AF-A0A355YMW4-F1
#
_cell.length_a   1.000
_cell.length_b   1.000
_cell.length_c   1.000
_cell.angle_alpha   90.00
_cell.angle_beta   90.00
_cell.angle_gamma   90.00
#
_symmetry.space_group_name_H-M   'P 1'
#
loop_
_entity.id
_entity.type
_entity.pdbx_description
1 polymer ?
#
loop_
_entity_poly.entity_id
_entity_poly.type
_entity_poly.pdbx_seq_one_letter_code
_entity_poly.pdbx_strand_id
1 'polypeptide(L)'
;LIGLGVGAISITAAAICINALVLLPAYSKAFGTPVEVFIEMGTAIHPSINGIWTFAFLAVAPFNLLKGILVSVITMLLYKHISPILKGTR
;
A
#
# COMPACT_ATOMS: atom_id res chain seq x y z
N LEU A 1 1.39 -18.70 5.77
CA LEU A 1 2.20 -18.20 4.64
C LEU A 1 1.34 -17.90 3.41
N ILE A 2 0.60 -18.87 2.87
CA ILE A 2 -0.25 -18.65 1.68
C ILE A 2 -1.24 -17.49 1.87
N GLY A 3 -2.00 -17.47 2.98
CA GLY A 3 -2.92 -16.36 3.27
C GLY A 3 -2.24 -14.99 3.40
N LEU A 4 -0.99 -14.94 3.89
CA LEU A 4 -0.22 -13.70 3.98
C LEU A 4 0.20 -13.21 2.59
N GLY A 5 0.66 -14.14 1.73
CA GLY A 5 1.02 -13.83 0.34
C GLY A 5 -0.18 -13.37 -0.49
N VAL A 6 -1.29 -14.10 -0.42
CA VAL A 6 -2.55 -13.73 -1.10
C VAL A 6 -3.03 -12.37 -0.59
N GLY A 7 -3.07 -12.16 0.72
CA GLY A 7 -3.45 -10.88 1.30
C GLY A 7 -2.57 -9.71 0.84
N ALA A 8 -1.25 -9.92 0.78
CA ALA A 8 -0.30 -8.90 0.29
C ALA A 8 -0.53 -8.55 -1.18
N ILE A 9 -0.82 -9.54 -2.04
CA ILE A 9 -1.13 -9.30 -3.46
C ILE A 9 -2.49 -8.58 -3.59
N SER A 10 -3.52 -9.06 -2.88
CA SER A 10 -4.86 -8.48 -2.90
C SER A 10 -4.86 -7.02 -2.44
N ILE A 11 -4.18 -6.70 -1.34
CA ILE A 11 -4.11 -5.30 -0.87
C ILE A 11 -3.29 -4.43 -1.83
N THR A 12 -2.25 -4.97 -2.46
CA THR A 12 -1.46 -4.23 -3.46
C THR A 12 -2.32 -3.87 -4.66
N ALA A 13 -3.07 -4.84 -5.20
CA ALA A 13 -3.99 -4.60 -6.32
C ALA A 13 -5.08 -3.57 -5.95
N ALA A 14 -5.72 -3.74 -4.78
CA ALA A 14 -6.72 -2.79 -4.30
C ALA A 14 -6.11 -1.39 -4.08
N ALA A 15 -4.90 -1.29 -3.55
CA ALA A 15 -4.22 -0.03 -3.29
C ALA A 15 -3.93 0.73 -4.59
N ILE A 16 -3.51 0.05 -5.67
CA ILE A 16 -3.31 0.68 -6.98
C ILE A 16 -4.61 1.35 -7.43
N CYS A 17 -5.72 0.60 -7.45
CA CYS A 17 -7.02 1.10 -7.89
C CYS A 17 -7.53 2.24 -7.00
N ILE A 18 -7.51 2.06 -5.68
CA ILE A 18 -8.01 3.04 -4.72
C ILE A 18 -7.18 4.33 -4.78
N ASN A 19 -5.85 4.25 -4.89
CA ASN A 19 -5.02 5.45 -4.98
C ASN A 19 -5.24 6.19 -6.30
N ALA A 20 -5.31 5.47 -7.42
CA ALA A 20 -5.49 6.08 -8.74
C ALA A 20 -6.88 6.72 -8.91
N LEU A 21 -7.93 6.02 -8.49
CA LEU A 21 -9.31 6.42 -8.81
C LEU A 21 -9.98 7.25 -7.71
N VAL A 22 -9.58 7.07 -6.46
CA VAL A 22 -10.28 7.65 -5.31
C VAL A 22 -9.37 8.60 -4.54
N LEU A 23 -8.26 8.13 -3.98
CA LEU A 23 -7.49 8.91 -3.01
C LEU A 23 -6.78 10.12 -3.63
N LEU A 24 -6.02 9.95 -4.73
CA LEU A 24 -5.34 11.10 -5.35
C LEU A 24 -6.33 12.15 -5.86
N PRO A 25 -7.43 11.79 -6.56
CA PRO A 25 -8.45 12.76 -6.93
C PRO A 25 -9.18 13.38 -5.72
N ALA A 26 -9.47 12.61 -4.68
CA ALA A 26 -10.14 13.12 -3.48
C ALA A 26 -9.24 14.07 -2.69
N TYR A 27 -7.95 13.76 -2.55
CA TYR A 27 -6.98 14.65 -1.91
C TYR A 27 -6.78 15.93 -2.71
N SER A 28 -6.72 15.83 -4.04
CA SER A 28 -6.69 17.02 -4.90
C SER A 28 -7.88 17.95 -4.63
N LYS A 29 -9.09 17.39 -4.55
CA LYS A 29 -10.30 18.17 -4.21
C LYS A 29 -10.29 18.71 -2.78
N ALA A 30 -9.86 17.91 -1.81
CA ALA A 30 -9.89 18.28 -0.40
C ALA A 30 -8.86 19.37 -0.05
N PHE A 31 -7.70 19.34 -0.68
CA PHE A 31 -6.60 20.27 -0.41
C PHE A 31 -6.50 21.41 -1.43
N GLY A 32 -7.34 21.41 -2.48
CA GLY A 32 -7.32 22.42 -3.54
C GLY A 32 -6.09 22.36 -4.44
N THR A 33 -5.31 21.28 -4.35
CA THR A 33 -4.08 21.08 -5.12
C THR A 33 -4.37 20.26 -6.37
N PRO A 34 -3.87 20.61 -7.56
CA PRO A 34 -4.03 19.77 -8.76
C PRO A 34 -3.41 18.38 -8.58
N VAL A 35 -3.96 17.35 -9.21
CA VAL A 35 -3.44 15.98 -9.10
C VAL A 35 -2.02 15.88 -9.68
N GLU A 36 -1.71 16.73 -10.64
CA GLU A 36 -0.42 16.89 -11.30
C GLU A 36 0.69 17.16 -10.29
N VAL A 37 0.42 17.90 -9.21
CA VAL A 37 1.41 18.17 -8.16
C VAL A 37 1.85 16.87 -7.48
N PHE A 38 0.92 15.94 -7.22
CA PHE A 38 1.30 14.64 -6.65
C PHE A 38 2.11 13.79 -7.63
N ILE A 39 1.80 13.90 -8.93
CA ILE A 39 2.58 13.23 -9.98
C ILE A 39 4.00 13.80 -10.02
N GLU A 40 4.15 15.12 -10.02
CA GLU A 40 5.46 15.80 -10.01
C GLU A 40 6.30 15.41 -8.80
N MET A 41 5.69 15.32 -7.62
CA MET A 41 6.36 14.80 -6.42
C MET A 41 6.85 13.36 -6.62
N GLY A 42 6.07 12.52 -7.31
CA GLY A 42 6.48 11.18 -7.69
C GLY A 42 7.59 11.17 -8.73
N THR A 43 7.51 12.01 -9.76
CA THR A 43 8.50 12.16 -10.83
C THR A 43 9.87 12.56 -10.26
N ALA A 44 9.89 13.42 -9.24
CA ALA A 44 11.12 13.82 -8.54
C ALA A 44 11.84 12.64 -7.88
N ILE A 45 11.12 11.57 -7.50
CA ILE A 45 11.69 10.37 -6.90
C ILE A 45 12.00 9.31 -7.97
N HIS A 46 11.11 9.14 -8.95
CA HIS A 46 11.25 8.16 -10.02
C HIS A 46 10.86 8.77 -11.37
N PRO A 47 11.83 9.05 -12.27
CA PRO A 47 11.58 9.79 -13.52
C PRO A 47 10.51 9.21 -14.44
N SER A 48 10.28 7.90 -14.40
CA SER A 48 9.23 7.25 -15.22
C SER A 48 7.80 7.47 -14.71
N ILE A 49 7.60 8.15 -13.58
CA ILE A 49 6.29 8.58 -13.12
C ILE A 49 5.90 9.83 -13.91
N ASN A 50 4.84 9.73 -14.70
CA ASN A 50 4.36 10.78 -15.62
C ASN A 50 2.83 10.87 -15.67
N GLY A 51 2.14 10.21 -14.74
CA GLY A 51 0.69 10.18 -14.67
C GLY A 51 0.21 9.40 -13.44
N ILE A 52 -1.09 9.46 -13.18
CA ILE A 52 -1.72 8.80 -12.03
C ILE A 52 -1.47 7.28 -12.03
N TRP A 53 -1.58 6.65 -13.20
CA TRP A 53 -1.39 5.20 -13.31
C TRP A 53 0.07 4.79 -13.16
N THR A 54 1.01 5.52 -13.76
CA THR A 54 2.44 5.25 -13.58
C THR A 54 2.87 5.52 -12.14
N PHE A 55 2.31 6.53 -11.47
CA PHE A 55 2.46 6.73 -10.03
C PHE A 55 1.93 5.52 -9.24
N ALA A 56 0.71 5.05 -9.54
CA ALA A 56 0.11 3.92 -8.83
C ALA A 56 0.92 2.62 -9.00
N PHE A 57 1.41 2.32 -10.21
CA PHE A 57 2.21 1.12 -10.44
C PHE A 57 3.64 1.22 -9.94
N LEU A 58 4.30 2.39 -10.06
CA LEU A 58 5.73 2.53 -9.74
C LEU A 58 6.01 3.01 -8.32
N ALA A 59 5.05 3.66 -7.65
CA ALA A 59 5.18 4.08 -6.25
C ALA A 59 4.26 3.27 -5.33
N VAL A 60 2.96 3.23 -5.63
CA VAL A 60 1.97 2.63 -4.71
C VAL A 60 2.12 1.10 -4.63
N ALA A 61 2.28 0.43 -5.78
CA ALA A 61 2.40 -1.02 -5.82
C ALA A 61 3.64 -1.56 -5.06
N PRO A 62 4.88 -1.11 -5.34
CA PRO A 62 6.05 -1.61 -4.62
C PRO A 62 6.02 -1.26 -3.13
N PHE A 63 5.53 -0.07 -2.77
CA PHE A 63 5.35 0.30 -1.36
C PHE A 63 4.39 -0.65 -0.64
N ASN A 64 3.23 -0.95 -1.24
CA ASN A 64 2.26 -1.84 -0.60
C ASN A 64 2.73 -3.29 -0.53
N LEU A 65 3.51 -3.75 -1.52
CA LEU A 65 4.10 -5.08 -1.49
C LEU A 65 5.16 -5.19 -0.38
N LEU A 66 6.07 -4.20 -0.29
CA LEU A 66 7.06 -4.14 0.78
C LEU A 66 6.40 -4.07 2.16
N LYS A 67 5.40 -3.21 2.32
CA LYS A 67 4.59 -3.11 3.53
C LYS A 67 3.91 -4.45 3.86
N GLY A 68 3.34 -5.13 2.86
CA GLY A 68 2.72 -6.44 3.02
C GLY A 68 3.69 -7.50 3.54
N ILE A 69 4.92 -7.51 3.02
CA ILE A 69 6.00 -8.39 3.50
C ILE A 69 6.35 -8.06 4.95
N LEU A 70 6.61 -6.78 5.26
CA LEU A 70 6.98 -6.35 6.61
C LEU A 70 5.89 -6.71 7.65
N VAL A 71 4.63 -6.41 7.34
CA VAL A 71 3.50 -6.75 8.21
C VAL A 71 3.38 -8.27 8.37
N SER A 72 3.61 -9.03 7.30
CA SER A 72 3.61 -10.50 7.36
C SER A 72 4.70 -11.04 8.27
N VAL A 73 5.92 -10.49 8.19
CA VAL A 73 7.05 -10.85 9.07
C VAL A 73 6.71 -10.56 10.52
N ILE A 74 6.24 -9.34 10.82
CA ILE A 74 5.83 -8.95 12.18
C ILE A 74 4.74 -9.90 12.70
N THR A 75 3.73 -10.19 11.88
CA THR A 75 2.65 -11.10 12.24
C THR A 75 3.18 -12.48 12.60
N MET A 76 4.10 -13.04 11.82
CA MET A 76 4.68 -14.36 12.10
C MET A 76 5.47 -14.40 13.41
N LEU A 77 6.23 -13.34 13.71
CA LEU A 77 7.00 -13.24 14.96
C LEU A 77 6.08 -13.14 16.17
N LEU A 78 4.99 -12.38 16.07
CA LEU A 78 4.05 -12.15 17.17
C LEU A 78 3.02 -13.26 17.34
N TYR A 79 2.69 -14.00 16.28
CA TYR A 79 1.57 -14.96 16.28
C TYR A 79 1.66 -15.98 17.42
N LYS A 80 2.84 -16.57 17.65
CA LYS A 80 3.02 -17.56 18.73
C LYS A 80 2.93 -16.95 20.13
N HIS A 81 3.28 -15.67 20.28
CA HIS A 81 3.17 -14.99 21.57
C HIS A 81 1.70 -14.66 21.90
N ILE A 82 0.94 -14.23 20.89
CA ILE A 82 -0.45 -13.79 21.04
C ILE A 82 -1.42 -14.99 21.03
N SER A 83 -1.12 -16.08 20.33
CA SER A 83 -2.04 -17.22 20.17
C SER A 83 -2.50 -17.86 21.49
N PRO A 84 -1.68 -18.04 22.55
CA PRO A 84 -2.17 -18.58 23.83
C PRO A 84 -3.17 -17.65 24.52
N ILE A 85 -2.97 -16.34 24.43
CA ILE A 85 -3.87 -15.33 24.99
C ILE A 85 -5.23 -15.41 24.27
N LEU A 86 -5.21 -15.49 22.93
CA LEU A 86 -6.43 -15.62 22.12
C LEU A 86 -7.16 -16.95 22.34
N LYS A 87 -6.45 -18.01 22.74
CA LYS A 87 -7.01 -19.34 23.02
C LYS A 87 -7.39 -19.54 24.49
N GLY A 88 -7.15 -18.55 25.36
CA GLY A 88 -7.40 -18.67 26.80
C GLY A 88 -6.55 -19.73 27.49
N THR A 89 -5.38 -20.07 26.94
CA THR A 89 -4.45 -21.07 27.50
C THR A 89 -3.29 -20.44 28.28
N ARG A 90 -3.38 -19.14 28.56
CA ARG A 90 -2.46 -18.36 29.40
C ARG A 90 -3.25 -17.57 30.43
#